data_AF-A0A433Q6F1-F1
#
_entry.id   AF-A0A433Q6F1-F1
#
_cell.length_a   1.000
_cell.length_b   1.000
_cell.length_c   1.000
_cell.angle_alpha   90.00
_cell.angle_beta   90.00
_cell.angle_gamma   90.00
#
_symmetry.space_group_name_H-M   'P 1'
#
loop_
_entity.id
_entity.type
_entity.pdbx_description
1 polymer ?
#
loop_
_entity_poly.entity_id
_entity_poly.type
_entity_poly.pdbx_seq_one_letter_code
_entity_poly.pdbx_strand_id
1 'polypeptide(L)'
;IISRNRFVPLTSKINEQPYRFPADRALVSVQRGEEEESGHKGELAKGDEALRPFLLACETKHLKLITIAIGCIQKLISFRAIPETSVRTILRTLNDVIVHGVEIQLKILQTVLPLLTNYDSVHDEVLAEALLICFRLQDSKIVVVNNTAAATLRQLVIFTFDKVAKEDNAAAALPPEKDGQHPLGATPVGMANETTVYLRPCAKDAYYLFQDLCILTNGEHPVYLRLNHLSRTFGLELIESVLTNHFKLFRKHTEFSSLLRERVCPLIIKNMSDKHDFPQTMRLTRVVYILIKQFNEILVMECEIFLSMFVKILEPENPLWQRVLSMEIFRGVCGDPLLLRSIFAWYDRQDRSTNVFRDMISAFGKLAAERPQLVGATQGGRESLDYGTGGPGGTQGYYQHYAGAGEPGL
;
A
#
# COMPACT_ATOMS: atom_id res chain seq x y z
N ILE A 1 -10.10 -31.98 -20.16
CA ILE A 1 -9.62 -30.64 -20.65
C ILE A 1 -8.15 -30.33 -20.24
N ILE A 2 -7.48 -31.22 -19.50
CA ILE A 2 -6.02 -31.34 -19.57
C ILE A 2 -5.75 -32.29 -20.74
N SER A 3 -5.78 -31.79 -21.98
CA SER A 3 -5.62 -32.65 -23.14
C SER A 3 -4.20 -33.25 -23.17
N ARG A 4 -4.14 -34.57 -23.44
CA ARG A 4 -3.00 -35.42 -23.81
C ARG A 4 -1.80 -34.66 -24.42
N ASN A 5 -2.06 -33.64 -25.25
CA ASN A 5 -1.07 -32.80 -25.92
C ASN A 5 -0.11 -31.99 -25.03
N ARG A 6 -0.33 -31.86 -23.71
CA ARG A 6 0.61 -31.16 -22.80
C ARG A 6 1.51 -32.04 -21.95
N PHE A 7 1.19 -33.33 -21.80
CA PHE A 7 2.07 -34.29 -21.12
C PHE A 7 3.08 -34.94 -22.08
N VAL A 8 2.70 -35.15 -23.34
CA VAL A 8 3.58 -35.71 -24.40
C VAL A 8 4.88 -34.90 -24.62
N PRO A 9 4.91 -33.56 -24.52
CA PRO A 9 6.16 -32.80 -24.61
C PRO A 9 7.11 -32.99 -23.41
N LEU A 10 6.61 -33.38 -22.24
CA LEU A 10 7.44 -33.70 -21.07
C LEU A 10 8.10 -35.07 -21.24
N THR A 11 7.36 -36.10 -21.66
CA THR A 11 7.91 -37.45 -21.84
C THR A 11 8.82 -37.59 -23.06
N SER A 12 8.62 -36.80 -24.11
CA SER A 12 9.46 -36.85 -25.34
C SER A 12 10.74 -36.02 -25.26
N LYS A 13 10.82 -35.01 -24.38
CA LYS A 13 12.01 -34.13 -24.26
C LYS A 13 12.91 -34.45 -23.07
N ILE A 14 12.45 -35.26 -22.13
CA ILE A 14 13.29 -35.67 -21.01
C ILE A 14 13.98 -36.98 -21.38
N ASN A 15 15.21 -36.88 -21.88
CA ASN A 15 16.07 -38.03 -22.17
C ASN A 15 16.79 -38.57 -20.90
N GLU A 16 16.53 -37.95 -19.75
CA GLU A 16 17.09 -38.34 -18.45
C GLU A 16 16.12 -39.28 -17.71
N GLN A 17 16.57 -40.51 -17.46
CA GLN A 17 15.85 -41.60 -16.79
C GLN A 17 15.10 -41.22 -15.47
N PRO A 18 15.55 -40.26 -14.62
CA PRO A 18 14.88 -39.97 -13.35
C PRO A 18 13.49 -39.34 -13.45
N TYR A 19 13.16 -38.69 -14.58
CA TYR A 19 11.96 -37.84 -14.69
C TYR A 19 10.84 -38.47 -15.53
N ARG A 20 11.18 -39.48 -16.34
CA ARG A 20 10.22 -40.19 -17.20
C ARG A 20 9.29 -41.09 -16.40
N PHE A 21 9.83 -41.80 -15.41
CA PHE A 21 9.08 -42.71 -14.55
C PHE A 21 7.97 -42.01 -13.72
N PRO A 22 8.23 -40.86 -13.06
CA PRO A 22 7.19 -40.10 -12.37
C PRO A 22 6.15 -39.50 -13.33
N ALA A 23 6.56 -38.99 -14.50
CA ALA A 23 5.65 -38.44 -15.50
C ALA A 23 4.70 -39.52 -16.06
N ASP A 24 5.22 -40.71 -16.37
CA ASP A 24 4.43 -41.84 -16.84
C ASP A 24 3.49 -42.36 -15.74
N ARG A 25 3.91 -42.37 -14.47
CA ARG A 25 3.06 -42.74 -13.34
C ARG A 25 1.96 -41.71 -13.04
N ALA A 26 2.24 -40.42 -13.19
CA ALA A 26 1.25 -39.35 -13.12
C ALA A 26 0.24 -39.44 -14.28
N LEU A 27 0.69 -39.79 -15.48
CA LEU A 27 -0.17 -40.05 -16.62
C LEU A 27 -1.10 -41.25 -16.39
N VAL A 28 -0.58 -42.35 -15.85
CA VAL A 28 -1.37 -43.55 -15.54
C VAL A 28 -2.40 -43.28 -14.44
N SER A 29 -2.08 -42.48 -13.43
CA SER A 29 -3.05 -42.09 -12.39
C SER A 29 -4.13 -41.15 -12.90
N VAL A 30 -3.79 -40.21 -13.80
CA VAL A 30 -4.79 -39.38 -14.50
C VAL A 30 -5.67 -40.23 -15.42
N GLN A 31 -5.10 -41.20 -16.15
CA GLN A 31 -5.84 -42.11 -17.03
C GLN A 31 -6.78 -43.03 -16.26
N ARG A 32 -6.38 -43.55 -15.09
CA ARG A 32 -7.29 -44.34 -14.24
C ARG A 32 -8.45 -43.51 -13.68
N GLY A 33 -8.27 -42.19 -13.52
CA GLY A 33 -9.36 -41.28 -13.14
C GLY A 33 -10.30 -40.89 -14.29
N GLU A 34 -9.88 -41.03 -15.56
CA GLU A 34 -10.75 -40.76 -16.72
C GLU A 34 -11.88 -41.79 -16.88
N GLU A 35 -11.78 -42.98 -16.27
CA GLU A 35 -12.82 -44.01 -16.33
C GLU A 35 -13.98 -43.80 -15.32
N GLU A 36 -13.82 -42.93 -14.32
CA GLU A 36 -14.84 -42.61 -13.30
C GLU A 36 -15.28 -41.13 -13.39
N GLU A 37 -16.25 -40.85 -14.27
CA GLU A 37 -16.69 -39.50 -14.71
C GLU A 37 -17.27 -38.55 -13.63
N SER A 38 -17.29 -38.89 -12.33
CA SER A 38 -17.94 -38.05 -11.30
C SER A 38 -17.04 -37.48 -10.18
N GLY A 39 -15.74 -37.82 -10.14
CA GLY A 39 -14.84 -37.47 -9.02
C GLY A 39 -13.62 -36.56 -9.32
N HIS A 40 -13.46 -36.09 -10.56
CA HIS A 40 -12.18 -35.59 -11.11
C HIS A 40 -11.48 -34.46 -10.33
N LYS A 41 -12.21 -33.57 -9.63
CA LYS A 41 -11.59 -32.47 -8.86
C LYS A 41 -11.07 -32.94 -7.50
N GLY A 42 -11.75 -33.90 -6.88
CA GLY A 42 -11.44 -34.38 -5.54
C GLY A 42 -10.27 -35.37 -5.51
N GLU A 43 -10.05 -36.14 -6.58
CA GLU A 43 -8.97 -37.14 -6.63
C GLU A 43 -7.60 -36.53 -6.96
N LEU A 44 -7.56 -35.54 -7.88
CA LEU A 44 -6.32 -34.81 -8.17
C LEU A 44 -5.85 -33.96 -6.98
N ALA A 45 -6.78 -33.44 -6.18
CA ALA A 45 -6.47 -32.71 -4.95
C ALA A 45 -5.97 -33.62 -3.80
N LYS A 46 -6.12 -34.95 -3.92
CA LYS A 46 -5.72 -35.92 -2.89
C LYS A 46 -4.33 -36.52 -3.11
N GLY A 47 -3.78 -36.47 -4.33
CA GLY A 47 -2.51 -37.12 -4.68
C GLY A 47 -1.41 -36.13 -5.07
N ASP A 48 -0.32 -36.08 -4.30
CA ASP A 48 0.89 -35.30 -4.64
C ASP A 48 1.61 -35.83 -5.91
N GLU A 49 1.23 -37.03 -6.35
CA GLU A 49 1.76 -37.70 -7.55
C GLU A 49 1.54 -36.90 -8.84
N ALA A 50 0.48 -36.09 -8.94
CA ALA A 50 0.23 -35.26 -10.12
C ALA A 50 1.18 -34.05 -10.21
N LEU A 51 1.67 -33.56 -9.07
CA LEU A 51 2.57 -32.40 -8.98
C LEU A 51 4.04 -32.77 -9.16
N ARG A 52 4.43 -33.95 -8.68
CA ARG A 52 5.80 -34.43 -8.64
C ARG A 52 6.58 -34.30 -9.97
N PRO A 53 6.02 -34.64 -11.15
CA PRO A 53 6.74 -34.48 -12.41
C PRO A 53 7.06 -33.02 -12.74
N PHE A 54 6.19 -32.08 -12.38
CA PHE A 54 6.41 -30.66 -12.60
C PHE A 54 7.44 -30.09 -11.63
N LEU A 55 7.43 -30.53 -10.37
CA LEU A 55 8.43 -30.15 -9.38
C LEU A 55 9.82 -30.63 -9.81
N LEU A 56 9.94 -31.90 -10.22
CA LEU A 56 11.21 -32.44 -10.74
C LEU A 56 11.64 -31.74 -12.03
N ALA A 57 10.71 -31.37 -12.93
CA ALA A 57 11.04 -30.62 -14.12
C ALA A 57 11.65 -29.23 -13.80
N CYS A 58 11.25 -28.60 -12.69
CA CYS A 58 11.86 -27.36 -12.21
C CYS A 58 13.34 -27.56 -11.78
N GLU A 59 13.73 -28.76 -11.36
CA GLU A 59 15.10 -29.09 -10.94
C GLU A 59 16.06 -29.35 -12.11
N THR A 60 15.53 -29.69 -13.31
CA THR A 60 16.32 -30.08 -14.50
C THR A 60 17.24 -28.98 -15.07
N LYS A 61 17.22 -27.75 -14.53
CA LYS A 61 17.94 -26.55 -15.01
C LYS A 61 17.67 -26.17 -16.48
N HIS A 62 16.82 -26.91 -17.19
CA HIS A 62 16.45 -26.64 -18.57
C HIS A 62 15.34 -25.59 -18.63
N LEU A 63 15.68 -24.36 -19.03
CA LEU A 63 14.78 -23.20 -19.03
C LEU A 63 13.41 -23.47 -19.68
N LYS A 64 13.37 -24.18 -20.83
CA LYS A 64 12.11 -24.51 -21.51
C LYS A 64 11.23 -25.45 -20.69
N LEU A 65 11.81 -26.42 -19.99
CA LEU A 65 11.07 -27.36 -19.14
C LEU A 65 10.54 -26.65 -17.89
N ILE A 66 11.37 -25.83 -17.24
CA ILE A 66 10.97 -25.01 -16.09
C ILE A 66 9.78 -24.10 -16.46
N THR A 67 9.88 -23.39 -17.58
CA THR A 67 8.83 -22.50 -18.10
C THR A 67 7.51 -23.22 -18.36
N ILE A 68 7.55 -24.46 -18.85
CA ILE A 68 6.34 -25.28 -19.07
C ILE A 68 5.80 -25.77 -17.72
N ALA A 69 6.67 -26.24 -16.83
CA ALA A 69 6.30 -26.75 -15.51
C ALA A 69 5.59 -25.68 -14.67
N ILE A 70 6.14 -24.48 -14.55
CA ILE A 70 5.50 -23.35 -13.84
C ILE A 70 4.14 -23.02 -14.46
N GLY A 71 4.02 -23.02 -15.79
CA GLY A 71 2.75 -22.77 -16.47
C GLY A 71 1.69 -23.85 -16.22
N CYS A 72 2.10 -25.10 -15.99
CA CYS A 72 1.20 -26.18 -15.59
C CYS A 72 0.81 -26.04 -14.11
N ILE A 73 1.76 -25.75 -13.22
CA ILE A 73 1.51 -25.48 -11.80
C ILE A 73 0.51 -24.34 -11.65
N GLN A 74 0.71 -23.22 -12.35
CA GLN A 74 -0.23 -22.09 -12.36
C GLN A 74 -1.66 -22.51 -12.70
N LYS A 75 -1.84 -23.37 -13.72
CA LYS A 75 -3.17 -23.84 -14.10
C LYS A 75 -3.78 -24.73 -13.01
N LEU A 76 -3.00 -25.65 -12.43
CA LEU A 76 -3.46 -26.50 -11.33
C LEU A 76 -3.89 -25.64 -10.12
N ILE A 77 -3.14 -24.58 -9.81
CA ILE A 77 -3.49 -23.59 -8.79
C ILE A 77 -4.84 -22.94 -9.12
N SER A 78 -5.01 -22.44 -10.34
CA SER A 78 -6.26 -21.77 -10.77
C SER A 78 -7.48 -22.70 -10.75
N PHE A 79 -7.30 -24.01 -10.95
CA PHE A 79 -8.37 -25.00 -10.86
C PHE A 79 -8.59 -25.55 -9.43
N ARG A 80 -7.86 -25.05 -8.42
CA ARG A 80 -7.89 -25.55 -7.03
C ARG A 80 -7.59 -27.05 -6.94
N ALA A 81 -6.67 -27.55 -7.78
CA ALA A 81 -6.36 -28.97 -7.93
C ALA A 81 -5.02 -29.36 -7.26
N ILE A 82 -4.61 -28.63 -6.23
CA ILE A 82 -3.34 -28.86 -5.52
C ILE A 82 -3.64 -29.11 -4.04
N PRO A 83 -3.01 -30.11 -3.41
CA PRO A 83 -3.09 -30.30 -1.96
C PRO A 83 -2.52 -29.11 -1.20
N GLU A 84 -3.18 -28.66 -0.13
CA GLU A 84 -2.72 -27.52 0.68
C GLU A 84 -1.32 -27.77 1.28
N THR A 85 -0.99 -29.03 1.57
CA THR A 85 0.33 -29.46 2.05
C THR A 85 1.46 -29.18 1.06
N SER A 86 1.15 -29.14 -0.24
CA SER A 86 2.14 -28.98 -1.31
C SER A 86 2.42 -27.50 -1.63
N VAL A 87 1.65 -26.55 -1.07
CA VAL A 87 1.83 -25.10 -1.29
C VAL A 87 3.23 -24.65 -0.89
N ARG A 88 3.70 -25.07 0.29
CA ARG A 88 5.04 -24.74 0.79
C ARG A 88 6.13 -25.31 -0.13
N THR A 89 5.96 -26.55 -0.63
CA THR A 89 6.89 -27.15 -1.58
C THR A 89 6.95 -26.37 -2.88
N ILE A 90 5.79 -25.95 -3.41
CA ILE A 90 5.71 -25.13 -4.63
C ILE A 90 6.45 -23.80 -4.43
N LEU A 91 6.22 -23.10 -3.32
CA LEU A 91 6.89 -21.83 -3.03
C LEU A 91 8.42 -21.99 -2.98
N ARG A 92 8.92 -23.04 -2.34
CA ARG A 92 10.35 -23.36 -2.32
C ARG A 92 10.90 -23.59 -3.73
N THR A 93 10.23 -24.42 -4.53
CA THR A 93 10.64 -24.68 -5.91
C THR A 93 10.61 -23.40 -6.76
N LEU A 94 9.60 -22.53 -6.60
CA LEU A 94 9.54 -21.23 -7.29
C LEU A 94 10.69 -20.31 -6.85
N ASN A 95 11.04 -20.34 -5.57
CA ASN A 95 12.15 -19.57 -5.01
C ASN A 95 13.52 -20.07 -5.53
N ASP A 96 13.68 -21.37 -5.76
CA ASP A 96 14.91 -21.94 -6.32
C ASP A 96 15.11 -21.54 -7.78
N VAL A 97 14.03 -21.50 -8.57
CA VAL A 97 14.10 -21.17 -10.00
C VAL A 97 14.05 -19.67 -10.31
N ILE A 98 13.92 -18.80 -9.29
CA ILE A 98 13.85 -17.33 -9.42
C ILE A 98 15.05 -16.72 -10.18
N VAL A 99 16.20 -17.40 -10.15
CA VAL A 99 17.45 -16.95 -10.77
C VAL A 99 17.48 -17.16 -12.29
N HIS A 100 16.53 -17.93 -12.85
CA HIS A 100 16.55 -18.38 -14.23
C HIS A 100 15.89 -17.40 -15.23
N GLY A 101 16.40 -16.17 -15.31
CA GLY A 101 16.04 -15.21 -16.37
C GLY A 101 14.62 -14.61 -16.28
N VAL A 102 14.37 -13.58 -17.10
CA VAL A 102 13.19 -12.71 -17.01
C VAL A 102 11.87 -13.45 -17.21
N GLU A 103 11.79 -14.35 -18.19
CA GLU A 103 10.56 -15.06 -18.52
C GLU A 103 10.05 -15.90 -17.32
N ILE A 104 10.96 -16.59 -16.64
CA ILE A 104 10.63 -17.41 -15.47
C ILE A 104 10.22 -16.51 -14.30
N GLN A 105 10.92 -15.40 -14.07
CA GLN A 105 10.56 -14.42 -13.03
C GLN A 105 9.13 -13.89 -13.20
N LEU A 106 8.73 -13.54 -14.41
CA LEU A 106 7.37 -13.08 -14.69
C LEU A 106 6.33 -14.20 -14.49
N LYS A 107 6.64 -15.43 -14.88
CA LYS A 107 5.76 -16.58 -14.61
C LYS A 107 5.62 -16.88 -13.12
N ILE A 108 6.68 -16.71 -12.33
CA ILE A 108 6.62 -16.86 -10.87
C ILE A 108 5.61 -15.86 -10.30
N LEU A 109 5.71 -14.57 -10.66
CA LEU A 109 4.75 -13.54 -10.20
C LEU A 109 3.31 -13.89 -10.56
N GLN A 110 3.08 -14.36 -11.78
CA GLN A 110 1.77 -14.80 -12.26
C GLN A 110 1.25 -16.08 -11.59
N THR A 111 2.12 -16.83 -10.90
CA THR A 111 1.81 -18.08 -10.19
C THR A 111 1.58 -17.84 -8.70
N VAL A 112 2.38 -16.98 -8.07
CA VAL A 112 2.24 -16.64 -6.63
C VAL A 112 0.92 -15.93 -6.36
N LEU A 113 0.47 -15.05 -7.25
CA LEU A 113 -0.80 -14.33 -7.09
C LEU A 113 -2.01 -15.28 -6.92
N PRO A 114 -2.32 -16.17 -7.88
CA PRO A 114 -3.43 -17.12 -7.72
C PRO A 114 -3.20 -18.14 -6.61
N LEU A 115 -1.94 -18.42 -6.23
CA LEU A 115 -1.64 -19.32 -5.12
C LEU A 115 -2.13 -18.74 -3.80
N LEU A 116 -1.89 -17.45 -3.57
CA LEU A 116 -2.36 -16.78 -2.35
C LEU A 116 -3.85 -16.46 -2.40
N THR A 117 -4.40 -16.11 -3.57
CA THR A 117 -5.81 -15.71 -3.66
C THR A 117 -6.81 -16.86 -3.70
N ASN A 118 -6.41 -18.06 -4.14
CA ASN A 118 -7.31 -19.22 -4.22
C ASN A 118 -7.27 -20.13 -2.98
N TYR A 119 -6.20 -20.07 -2.19
CA TYR A 119 -6.00 -20.94 -1.02
C TYR A 119 -6.06 -20.09 0.25
N ASP A 120 -7.23 -20.11 0.89
CA ASP A 120 -7.49 -19.28 2.08
C ASP A 120 -6.68 -19.75 3.30
N SER A 121 -6.29 -21.02 3.35
CA SER A 121 -5.46 -21.66 4.39
C SER A 121 -4.01 -21.19 4.47
N VAL A 122 -3.55 -20.36 3.52
CA VAL A 122 -2.19 -19.83 3.53
C VAL A 122 -2.05 -18.70 4.56
N HIS A 123 -1.34 -19.00 5.65
CA HIS A 123 -1.07 -18.12 6.79
C HIS A 123 0.39 -18.20 7.25
N ASP A 124 0.78 -17.27 8.12
CA ASP A 124 2.06 -17.23 8.83
C ASP A 124 3.26 -17.35 7.87
N GLU A 125 4.20 -18.25 8.16
CA GLU A 125 5.46 -18.41 7.42
C GLU A 125 5.25 -18.65 5.92
N VAL A 126 4.15 -19.31 5.53
CA VAL A 126 3.87 -19.62 4.12
C VAL A 126 3.50 -18.34 3.36
N LEU A 127 2.72 -17.46 3.98
CA LEU A 127 2.40 -16.15 3.42
C LEU A 127 3.67 -15.28 3.35
N ALA A 128 4.48 -15.27 4.42
CA ALA A 128 5.74 -14.53 4.45
C ALA A 128 6.71 -15.00 3.34
N GLU A 129 6.83 -16.32 3.13
CA GLU A 129 7.67 -16.89 2.07
C GLU A 129 7.19 -16.49 0.66
N ALA A 130 5.86 -16.50 0.44
CA ALA A 130 5.28 -16.07 -0.83
C ALA A 130 5.51 -14.58 -1.11
N LEU A 131 5.29 -13.72 -0.11
CA LEU A 131 5.57 -12.29 -0.22
C LEU A 131 7.06 -12.02 -0.44
N LEU A 132 7.94 -12.75 0.25
CA LEU A 132 9.39 -12.63 0.12
C LEU A 132 9.86 -12.87 -1.32
N ILE A 133 9.31 -13.88 -2.01
CA ILE A 133 9.61 -14.11 -3.44
C ILE A 133 9.28 -12.86 -4.27
N CYS A 134 8.11 -12.26 -4.05
CA CYS A 134 7.69 -11.07 -4.78
C CYS A 134 8.56 -9.85 -4.45
N PHE A 135 8.94 -9.64 -3.18
CA PHE A 135 9.85 -8.56 -2.79
C PHE A 135 11.26 -8.74 -3.38
N ARG A 136 11.77 -9.97 -3.43
CA ARG A 136 13.05 -10.27 -4.11
C ARG A 136 13.00 -9.94 -5.59
N LEU A 137 11.88 -10.20 -6.26
CA LEU A 137 11.68 -9.83 -7.67
C LEU A 137 11.49 -8.32 -7.85
N GLN A 138 10.91 -7.64 -6.86
CA GLN A 138 10.76 -6.19 -6.87
C GLN A 138 12.12 -5.50 -6.76
N ASP A 139 13.11 -6.07 -6.08
CA ASP A 139 14.48 -5.52 -6.05
C ASP A 139 15.29 -5.80 -7.35
N SER A 140 14.66 -6.38 -8.38
CA SER A 140 15.31 -6.65 -9.66
C SER A 140 15.72 -5.36 -10.38
N LYS A 141 16.92 -5.35 -10.97
CA LYS A 141 17.39 -4.26 -11.86
C LYS A 141 16.63 -4.20 -13.19
N ILE A 142 15.87 -5.25 -13.51
CA ILE A 142 15.13 -5.34 -14.77
C ILE A 142 13.78 -4.66 -14.58
N VAL A 143 13.61 -3.50 -15.20
CA VAL A 143 12.44 -2.61 -15.02
C VAL A 143 11.10 -3.32 -15.19
N VAL A 144 10.98 -4.21 -16.19
CA VAL A 144 9.73 -4.97 -16.43
C VAL A 144 9.39 -5.89 -15.25
N VAL A 145 10.41 -6.56 -14.69
CA VAL A 145 10.26 -7.46 -13.55
C VAL A 145 9.95 -6.65 -12.28
N ASN A 146 10.71 -5.58 -12.02
CA ASN A 146 10.49 -4.67 -10.90
C ASN A 146 9.06 -4.12 -10.89
N ASN A 147 8.59 -3.57 -12.01
CA ASN A 147 7.26 -2.97 -12.11
C ASN A 147 6.13 -4.00 -11.96
N THR A 148 6.30 -5.18 -12.56
CA THR A 148 5.32 -6.26 -12.45
C THR A 148 5.26 -6.78 -11.02
N ALA A 149 6.43 -6.98 -10.39
CA ALA A 149 6.52 -7.41 -8.99
C ALA A 149 5.91 -6.38 -8.04
N ALA A 150 6.16 -5.08 -8.26
CA ALA A 150 5.56 -4.00 -7.47
C ALA A 150 4.03 -4.01 -7.57
N ALA A 151 3.48 -4.20 -8.77
CA ALA A 151 2.04 -4.33 -8.97
C ALA A 151 1.45 -5.58 -8.28
N THR A 152 2.12 -6.73 -8.41
CA THR A 152 1.72 -7.98 -7.75
C THR A 152 1.78 -7.84 -6.23
N LEU A 153 2.83 -7.21 -5.67
CA LEU A 153 2.94 -6.96 -4.23
C LEU A 153 1.81 -6.08 -3.72
N ARG A 154 1.48 -4.99 -4.42
CA ARG A 154 0.31 -4.16 -4.07
C ARG A 154 -0.96 -5.02 -3.99
N GLN A 155 -1.21 -5.87 -4.97
CA GLN A 155 -2.37 -6.76 -4.97
C GLN A 155 -2.36 -7.76 -3.80
N LEU A 156 -1.21 -8.38 -3.53
CA LEU A 156 -1.07 -9.37 -2.46
C LEU A 156 -1.20 -8.76 -1.06
N VAL A 157 -0.62 -7.58 -0.85
CA VAL A 157 -0.75 -6.84 0.40
C VAL A 157 -2.22 -6.48 0.62
N ILE A 158 -2.90 -5.87 -0.35
CA ILE A 158 -4.33 -5.54 -0.26
C ILE A 158 -5.17 -6.80 0.00
N PHE A 159 -4.91 -7.90 -0.72
CA PHE A 159 -5.61 -9.16 -0.52
C PHE A 159 -5.44 -9.71 0.91
N THR A 160 -4.28 -9.51 1.55
CA THR A 160 -4.05 -9.91 2.94
C THR A 160 -5.00 -9.16 3.89
N PHE A 161 -5.26 -7.88 3.65
CA PHE A 161 -6.24 -7.10 4.42
C PHE A 161 -7.69 -7.44 4.06
N ASP A 162 -7.98 -7.78 2.80
CA ASP A 162 -9.29 -8.32 2.40
C ASP A 162 -9.63 -9.61 3.14
N LYS A 163 -8.64 -10.49 3.39
CA LYS A 163 -8.83 -11.70 4.21
C LYS A 163 -9.31 -11.36 5.62
N VAL A 164 -8.74 -10.33 6.26
CA VAL A 164 -9.18 -9.88 7.60
C VAL A 164 -10.64 -9.43 7.57
N ALA A 165 -11.02 -8.64 6.55
CA ALA A 165 -12.40 -8.19 6.41
C ALA A 165 -13.38 -9.36 6.19
N LYS A 166 -12.97 -10.39 5.45
CA LYS A 166 -13.77 -11.62 5.28
C LYS A 166 -13.88 -12.41 6.58
N GLU A 167 -12.79 -12.59 7.31
CA GLU A 167 -12.74 -13.27 8.61
C GLU A 167 -13.62 -12.57 9.65
N ASP A 168 -13.60 -11.24 9.65
CA ASP A 168 -14.49 -10.39 10.45
C ASP A 168 -15.98 -10.63 10.17
N ASN A 169 -16.35 -10.65 8.89
CA ASN A 169 -17.73 -10.86 8.48
C ASN A 169 -18.20 -12.29 8.78
N ALA A 170 -17.32 -13.29 8.61
CA ALA A 170 -17.61 -14.67 8.95
C ALA A 170 -17.83 -14.86 10.45
N ALA A 171 -17.02 -14.22 11.30
CA ALA A 171 -17.21 -14.25 12.74
C ALA A 171 -18.47 -13.49 13.20
N ALA A 172 -18.80 -12.37 12.55
CA ALA A 172 -20.04 -11.65 12.84
C ALA A 172 -21.31 -12.42 12.47
N ALA A 173 -21.22 -13.39 11.54
CA ALA A 173 -22.31 -14.27 11.16
C ALA A 173 -22.50 -15.47 12.12
N LEU A 174 -21.49 -15.78 12.93
CA LEU A 174 -21.57 -16.79 13.98
C LEU A 174 -22.22 -16.19 15.24
N PRO A 175 -22.97 -16.99 16.02
CA PRO A 175 -23.49 -16.52 17.30
C PRO A 175 -22.33 -16.04 18.19
N PRO A 176 -22.54 -14.98 19.00
CA PRO A 176 -21.48 -14.44 19.85
C PRO A 176 -20.87 -15.56 20.68
N GLU A 177 -19.56 -15.79 20.48
CA GLU A 177 -18.81 -16.78 21.26
C GLU A 177 -19.01 -16.48 22.75
N LYS A 178 -19.36 -17.51 23.52
CA LYS A 178 -19.56 -17.38 24.96
C LYS A 178 -18.27 -16.88 25.61
N ASP A 179 -18.42 -15.93 26.53
CA ASP A 179 -17.35 -15.30 27.30
C ASP A 179 -16.28 -16.32 27.74
N GLY A 180 -15.03 -16.11 27.31
CA GLY A 180 -13.86 -16.87 27.76
C GLY A 180 -13.26 -17.88 26.78
N GLN A 181 -13.89 -18.12 25.62
CA GLN A 181 -13.24 -18.86 24.53
C GLN A 181 -12.47 -17.88 23.63
N HIS A 182 -11.13 -17.98 23.61
CA HIS A 182 -10.35 -17.27 22.60
C HIS A 182 -10.62 -17.89 21.23
N PRO A 183 -10.71 -17.09 20.15
CA PRO A 183 -10.94 -17.62 18.81
C PRO A 183 -9.91 -18.71 18.48
N LEU A 184 -10.32 -19.81 17.84
CA LEU A 184 -9.37 -20.87 17.47
C LEU A 184 -8.21 -20.28 16.64
N GLY A 185 -6.98 -20.53 17.10
CA GLY A 185 -5.76 -20.01 16.46
C GLY A 185 -5.42 -18.55 16.83
N ALA A 186 -6.11 -17.95 17.80
CA ALA A 186 -5.83 -16.59 18.19
C ALA A 186 -4.51 -16.47 18.97
N THR A 187 -3.66 -15.53 18.54
CA THR A 187 -2.36 -15.28 19.18
C THR A 187 -2.42 -14.01 20.04
N PRO A 188 -1.89 -14.05 21.28
CA PRO A 188 -1.85 -12.88 22.13
C PRO A 188 -0.80 -11.89 21.60
N VAL A 189 -1.22 -10.65 21.35
CA VAL A 189 -0.33 -9.53 21.06
C VAL A 189 -0.45 -8.52 22.20
N GLY A 190 0.69 -8.23 22.83
CA GLY A 190 0.79 -7.21 23.88
C GLY A 190 0.77 -5.82 23.26
N MET A 191 -0.18 -4.99 23.71
CA MET A 191 -0.28 -3.59 23.33
C MET A 191 0.48 -2.71 24.33
N ALA A 192 0.88 -1.50 23.94
CA ALA A 192 1.58 -0.56 24.83
C ALA A 192 0.79 -0.19 26.11
N ASN A 193 -0.52 -0.49 26.15
CA ASN A 193 -1.41 -0.19 27.28
C ASN A 193 -1.61 -1.40 28.22
N GLU A 194 -0.71 -2.39 28.25
CA GLU A 194 -0.81 -3.62 29.05
C GLU A 194 -2.02 -4.52 28.73
N THR A 195 -2.78 -4.19 27.67
CA THR A 195 -3.88 -5.02 27.17
C THR A 195 -3.34 -6.05 26.19
N THR A 196 -3.73 -7.31 26.39
CA THR A 196 -3.43 -8.39 25.44
C THR A 196 -4.62 -8.57 24.51
N VAL A 197 -4.42 -8.35 23.21
CA VAL A 197 -5.45 -8.57 22.19
C VAL A 197 -5.17 -9.91 21.51
N TYR A 198 -6.21 -10.72 21.33
CA TYR A 198 -6.12 -12.02 20.69
C TYR A 198 -6.42 -11.90 19.19
N LEU A 199 -5.38 -11.97 18.36
CA LEU A 199 -5.50 -11.82 16.91
C LEU A 199 -5.81 -13.15 16.25
N ARG A 200 -6.90 -13.20 15.48
CA ARG A 200 -7.22 -14.32 14.59
C ARG A 200 -6.17 -14.48 13.47
N PRO A 201 -6.08 -15.64 12.80
CA PRO A 201 -5.01 -15.93 11.84
C PRO A 201 -4.86 -14.87 10.73
N CYS A 202 -5.96 -14.43 10.09
CA CYS A 202 -5.85 -13.42 9.04
C CYS A 202 -5.44 -12.05 9.62
N ALA A 203 -6.03 -11.67 10.75
CA ALA A 203 -5.70 -10.42 11.44
C ALA A 203 -4.23 -10.38 11.88
N LYS A 204 -3.70 -11.50 12.38
CA LYS A 204 -2.31 -11.69 12.78
C LYS A 204 -1.36 -11.48 11.59
N ASP A 205 -1.64 -12.12 10.46
CA ASP A 205 -0.86 -11.97 9.22
C ASP A 205 -0.80 -10.51 8.77
N ALA A 206 -1.94 -9.82 8.73
CA ALA A 206 -2.04 -8.43 8.32
C ALA A 206 -1.34 -7.48 9.33
N TYR A 207 -1.44 -7.76 10.63
CA TYR A 207 -0.79 -6.99 11.68
C TYR A 207 0.72 -7.02 11.54
N TYR A 208 1.33 -8.22 11.49
CA TYR A 208 2.78 -8.35 11.37
C TYR A 208 3.29 -7.87 10.01
N LEU A 209 2.54 -8.10 8.93
CA LEU A 209 2.87 -7.54 7.62
C LEU A 209 2.93 -6.00 7.67
N PHE A 210 1.90 -5.35 8.22
CA PHE A 210 1.88 -3.88 8.30
C PHE A 210 2.98 -3.33 9.20
N GLN A 211 3.20 -3.98 10.34
CA GLN A 211 4.25 -3.62 11.28
C GLN A 211 5.63 -3.67 10.59
N ASP A 212 5.94 -4.76 9.90
CA ASP A 212 7.20 -4.91 9.20
C ASP A 212 7.35 -3.96 8.02
N LEU A 213 6.27 -3.65 7.30
CA LEU A 213 6.31 -2.60 6.27
C LEU A 213 6.74 -1.26 6.87
N CYS A 214 6.25 -0.91 8.06
CA CYS A 214 6.66 0.32 8.76
C CYS A 214 8.13 0.27 9.20
N ILE A 215 8.56 -0.85 9.80
CA ILE A 215 9.93 -1.07 10.29
C ILE A 215 10.93 -1.03 9.13
N LEU A 216 10.65 -1.77 8.06
CA LEU A 216 11.47 -1.79 6.84
C LEU A 216 11.57 -0.42 6.17
N THR A 217 10.47 0.34 6.14
CA THR A 217 10.48 1.71 5.60
C THR A 217 11.33 2.65 6.47
N ASN A 218 11.45 2.39 7.78
CA ASN A 218 12.36 3.14 8.66
C ASN A 218 13.84 2.72 8.51
N GLY A 219 14.12 1.62 7.79
CA GLY A 219 15.46 1.03 7.67
C GLY A 219 15.85 0.15 8.86
N GLU A 220 14.87 -0.37 9.61
CA GLU A 220 15.09 -1.30 10.72
C GLU A 220 14.88 -2.76 10.27
N HIS A 221 15.29 -3.72 11.11
CA HIS A 221 15.16 -5.15 10.80
C HIS A 221 13.75 -5.67 11.09
N PRO A 222 13.07 -6.29 10.10
CA PRO A 222 11.74 -6.88 10.27
C PRO A 222 11.76 -8.14 11.15
N VAL A 223 10.62 -8.47 11.74
CA VAL A 223 10.46 -9.65 12.61
C VAL A 223 9.82 -10.82 11.87
N TYR A 224 8.86 -10.54 10.98
CA TYR A 224 8.03 -11.52 10.28
C TYR A 224 8.51 -11.77 8.84
N LEU A 225 8.64 -10.70 8.07
CA LEU A 225 9.22 -10.69 6.73
C LEU A 225 10.74 -10.85 6.85
N ARG A 226 11.33 -11.91 6.33
CA ARG A 226 12.81 -12.10 6.33
C ARG A 226 13.49 -11.29 5.22
N LEU A 227 13.19 -9.99 5.16
CA LEU A 227 13.66 -9.03 4.16
C LEU A 227 14.82 -8.21 4.70
N ASN A 228 15.83 -7.99 3.86
CA ASN A 228 17.01 -7.22 4.23
C ASN A 228 16.87 -5.73 3.89
N HIS A 229 16.16 -5.41 2.82
CA HIS A 229 16.04 -4.05 2.31
C HIS A 229 14.70 -3.84 1.61
N LEU A 230 14.12 -2.66 1.81
CA LEU A 230 12.93 -2.17 1.11
C LEU A 230 13.18 -0.69 0.78
N SER A 231 12.92 -0.27 -0.45
CA SER A 231 13.04 1.14 -0.79
C SER A 231 11.97 1.95 -0.06
N ARG A 232 12.36 3.08 0.57
CA ARG A 232 11.43 3.91 1.35
C ARG A 232 10.23 4.38 0.53
N THR A 233 10.45 4.76 -0.72
CA THR A 233 9.39 5.18 -1.64
C THR A 233 8.34 4.09 -1.88
N PHE A 234 8.78 2.85 -2.06
CA PHE A 234 7.87 1.73 -2.28
C PHE A 234 7.19 1.28 -0.98
N GLY A 235 7.91 1.29 0.16
CA GLY A 235 7.31 1.03 1.46
C GLY A 235 6.19 2.02 1.81
N LEU A 236 6.43 3.32 1.60
CA LEU A 236 5.40 4.35 1.76
C LEU A 236 4.23 4.17 0.78
N GLU A 237 4.47 3.74 -0.46
CA GLU A 237 3.40 3.42 -1.42
C GLU A 237 2.50 2.27 -0.93
N LEU A 238 3.09 1.22 -0.34
CA LEU A 238 2.33 0.12 0.22
C LEU A 238 1.52 0.57 1.44
N ILE A 239 2.11 1.36 2.34
CA ILE A 239 1.42 1.93 3.51
C ILE A 239 0.24 2.81 3.06
N GLU A 240 0.48 3.73 2.11
CA GLU A 240 -0.55 4.59 1.51
C GLU A 240 -1.69 3.75 0.92
N SER A 241 -1.35 2.69 0.15
CA SER A 241 -2.32 1.81 -0.49
C SER A 241 -3.19 1.08 0.54
N VAL A 242 -2.59 0.53 1.60
CA VAL A 242 -3.32 -0.16 2.66
C VAL A 242 -4.28 0.79 3.38
N LEU A 243 -3.79 1.97 3.78
CA LEU A 243 -4.61 2.94 4.51
C LEU A 243 -5.74 3.50 3.66
N THR A 244 -5.50 3.73 2.37
CA THR A 244 -6.53 4.21 1.44
C THR A 244 -7.67 3.20 1.26
N ASN A 245 -7.34 1.92 1.11
CA ASN A 245 -8.33 0.87 0.82
C ASN A 245 -9.01 0.32 2.09
N HIS A 246 -8.30 0.27 3.22
CA HIS A 246 -8.74 -0.42 4.43
C HIS A 246 -8.85 0.48 5.68
N PHE A 247 -8.96 1.81 5.55
CA PHE A 247 -9.08 2.71 6.71
C PHE A 247 -10.18 2.32 7.72
N LYS A 248 -11.30 1.75 7.25
CA LYS A 248 -12.39 1.28 8.12
C LYS A 248 -11.96 0.14 9.04
N LEU A 249 -11.11 -0.76 8.53
CA LEU A 249 -10.54 -1.87 9.32
C LEU A 249 -9.68 -1.31 10.45
N PHE A 250 -8.82 -0.33 10.13
CA PHE A 250 -7.96 0.33 11.11
C PHE A 250 -8.73 1.09 12.18
N ARG A 251 -9.91 1.66 11.85
CA ARG A 251 -10.79 2.32 12.84
C ARG A 251 -11.53 1.34 13.75
N LYS A 252 -11.87 0.15 13.24
CA LYS A 252 -12.65 -0.85 13.99
C LYS A 252 -11.80 -1.59 15.02
N HIS A 253 -10.56 -1.89 14.64
CA HIS A 253 -9.64 -2.75 15.40
C HIS A 253 -8.58 -1.92 16.13
N THR A 254 -8.50 -2.11 17.44
CA THR A 254 -7.61 -1.33 18.32
C THR A 254 -6.12 -1.59 18.06
N GLU A 255 -5.78 -2.81 17.66
CA GLU A 255 -4.44 -3.27 17.29
C GLU A 255 -3.87 -2.46 16.12
N PHE A 256 -4.68 -2.26 15.08
CA PHE A 256 -4.28 -1.50 13.89
C PHE A 256 -4.21 -0.01 14.19
N SER A 257 -5.15 0.54 14.97
CA SER A 257 -5.08 1.93 15.45
C SER A 257 -3.81 2.21 16.26
N SER A 258 -3.37 1.27 17.09
CA SER A 258 -2.14 1.43 17.87
C SER A 258 -0.88 1.33 17.02
N LEU A 259 -0.88 0.48 15.97
CA LEU A 259 0.19 0.49 14.96
C LEU A 259 0.33 1.85 14.25
N LEU A 260 -0.79 2.54 13.98
CA LEU A 260 -0.72 3.90 13.42
C LEU A 260 0.00 4.85 14.37
N ARG A 261 -0.33 4.79 15.66
CA ARG A 261 0.26 5.65 16.69
C ARG A 261 1.73 5.33 16.95
N GLU A 262 2.07 4.07 17.13
CA GLU A 262 3.39 3.63 17.59
C GLU A 262 4.42 3.52 16.46
N ARG A 263 3.98 3.29 15.22
CA ARG A 263 4.88 3.02 14.08
C ARG A 263 4.71 4.02 12.95
N VAL A 264 3.49 4.21 12.44
CA VAL A 264 3.26 5.08 11.27
C VAL A 264 3.54 6.55 11.61
N CYS A 265 3.02 7.07 12.73
CA CYS A 265 3.20 8.48 13.06
C CYS A 265 4.68 8.83 13.33
N PRO A 266 5.44 8.07 14.16
CA PRO A 266 6.87 8.31 14.34
C PRO A 266 7.68 8.19 13.05
N LEU A 267 7.35 7.20 12.20
CA LEU A 267 7.98 7.04 10.89
C LEU A 267 7.82 8.31 10.05
N ILE A 268 6.60 8.85 9.96
CA ILE A 268 6.31 10.06 9.19
C ILE A 268 7.03 11.28 9.78
N ILE A 269 6.93 11.50 11.09
CA ILE A 269 7.54 12.68 11.75
C ILE A 269 9.04 12.71 11.51
N LYS A 270 9.70 11.55 11.65
CA LYS A 270 11.14 11.40 11.37
C LYS A 270 11.46 11.70 9.91
N ASN A 271 10.77 11.04 8.96
CA ASN A 271 11.09 11.18 7.53
C ASN A 271 10.73 12.55 6.95
N MET A 272 9.75 13.26 7.51
CA MET A 272 9.41 14.64 7.12
C MET A 272 10.47 15.66 7.60
N SER A 273 11.19 15.34 8.68
CA SER A 273 12.25 16.18 9.25
C SER A 273 13.63 15.93 8.62
N ASP A 274 13.81 14.80 7.94
CA ASP A 274 15.04 14.43 7.22
C ASP A 274 15.17 15.17 5.87
N LYS A 275 16.31 14.97 5.18
CA LYS A 275 16.61 15.58 3.87
C LYS A 275 15.44 15.43 2.88
N HIS A 276 15.09 16.54 2.24
CA HIS A 276 13.87 16.66 1.44
C HIS A 276 14.04 16.16 0.00
N ASP A 277 13.77 14.88 -0.23
CA ASP A 277 13.54 14.35 -1.57
C ASP A 277 12.07 14.52 -1.98
N PHE A 278 11.82 15.00 -3.20
CA PHE A 278 10.47 15.36 -3.65
C PHE A 278 9.52 14.14 -3.71
N PRO A 279 9.86 13.02 -4.39
CA PRO A 279 9.01 11.83 -4.44
C PRO A 279 8.65 11.30 -3.04
N GLN A 280 9.61 11.26 -2.12
CA GLN A 280 9.37 10.78 -0.75
C GLN A 280 8.43 11.70 0.01
N THR A 281 8.70 13.01 -0.01
CA THR A 281 7.88 14.01 0.68
C THR A 281 6.44 13.97 0.16
N MET A 282 6.25 13.87 -1.15
CA MET A 282 4.92 13.81 -1.77
C MET A 282 4.12 12.57 -1.36
N ARG A 283 4.77 11.42 -1.14
CA ARG A 283 4.09 10.23 -0.60
C ARG A 283 3.78 10.37 0.88
N LEU A 284 4.71 10.92 1.67
CA LEU A 284 4.49 11.20 3.09
C LEU A 284 3.29 12.13 3.29
N THR A 285 3.21 13.22 2.54
CA THR A 285 2.08 14.17 2.65
C THR A 285 0.74 13.51 2.31
N ARG A 286 0.70 12.58 1.35
CA ARG A 286 -0.50 11.79 1.04
C ARG A 286 -0.91 10.85 2.17
N VAL A 287 0.04 10.15 2.77
CA VAL A 287 -0.23 9.31 3.95
C VAL A 287 -0.76 10.18 5.10
N VAL A 288 -0.14 11.32 5.38
CA VAL A 288 -0.59 12.25 6.42
C VAL A 288 -1.99 12.78 6.13
N TYR A 289 -2.31 13.11 4.88
CA TYR A 289 -3.66 13.53 4.51
C TYR A 289 -4.70 12.46 4.85
N ILE A 290 -4.40 11.19 4.58
CA ILE A 290 -5.28 10.06 4.94
C ILE A 290 -5.44 9.99 6.46
N LEU A 291 -4.35 10.16 7.24
CA LEU A 291 -4.39 10.18 8.70
C LEU A 291 -5.29 11.30 9.23
N ILE A 292 -5.10 12.53 8.78
CA ILE A 292 -5.93 13.68 9.19
C ILE A 292 -7.39 13.45 8.79
N LYS A 293 -7.64 13.00 7.56
CA LYS A 293 -9.00 12.84 7.06
C LYS A 293 -9.77 11.71 7.73
N GLN A 294 -9.16 10.53 7.87
CA GLN A 294 -9.86 9.32 8.30
C GLN A 294 -9.70 9.03 9.80
N PHE A 295 -8.65 9.53 10.45
CA PHE A 295 -8.24 9.14 11.80
C PHE A 295 -8.13 10.33 12.79
N ASN A 296 -8.62 11.53 12.46
CA ASN A 296 -8.56 12.70 13.37
C ASN A 296 -9.17 12.47 14.76
N GLU A 297 -10.18 11.61 14.88
CA GLU A 297 -10.81 11.28 16.18
C GLU A 297 -9.94 10.36 17.05
N ILE A 298 -9.10 9.53 16.42
CA ILE A 298 -8.27 8.52 17.10
C ILE A 298 -6.86 9.09 17.38
N LEU A 299 -6.31 9.84 16.43
CA LEU A 299 -4.93 10.34 16.43
C LEU A 299 -4.90 11.87 16.66
N VAL A 300 -5.56 12.34 17.72
CA VAL A 300 -5.73 13.78 17.99
C VAL A 300 -4.37 14.47 18.13
N MET A 301 -3.49 13.97 19.01
CA MET A 301 -2.19 14.58 19.26
C MET A 301 -1.26 14.52 18.03
N GLU A 302 -1.29 13.41 17.30
CA GLU A 302 -0.44 13.22 16.13
C GLU A 302 -0.92 14.09 14.96
N CYS A 303 -2.23 14.22 14.76
CA CYS A 303 -2.81 15.13 13.76
C CYS A 303 -2.52 16.60 14.08
N GLU A 304 -2.52 16.99 15.36
CA GLU A 304 -2.08 18.31 15.80
C GLU A 304 -0.64 18.58 15.32
N ILE A 305 0.29 17.66 15.62
CA ILE A 305 1.70 17.77 15.22
C ILE A 305 1.83 17.91 13.69
N PHE A 306 1.10 17.10 12.92
CA PHE A 306 1.13 17.16 11.46
C PHE A 306 0.62 18.48 10.91
N LEU A 307 -0.52 18.97 11.42
CA LEU A 307 -1.10 20.24 10.98
C LEU A 307 -0.18 21.41 11.31
N SER A 308 0.37 21.45 12.54
CA SER A 308 1.35 22.47 12.93
C SER A 308 2.64 22.39 12.11
N MET A 309 3.09 21.19 11.73
CA MET A 309 4.23 21.00 10.84
C MET A 309 3.96 21.60 9.45
N PHE A 310 2.79 21.35 8.86
CA PHE A 310 2.43 21.96 7.57
C PHE A 310 2.28 23.47 7.66
N VAL A 311 1.76 24.02 8.76
CA VAL A 311 1.74 25.47 8.99
C VAL A 311 3.16 26.04 8.96
N LYS A 312 4.12 25.40 9.65
CA LYS A 312 5.53 25.83 9.64
C LYS A 312 6.18 25.73 8.26
N ILE A 313 5.84 24.71 7.47
CA ILE A 313 6.34 24.55 6.09
C ILE A 313 5.88 25.70 5.19
N LEU A 314 4.75 26.36 5.49
CA LEU A 314 4.26 27.50 4.70
C LEU A 314 5.11 28.78 4.84
N GLU A 315 5.99 28.87 5.84
CA GLU A 315 6.87 30.03 6.04
C GLU A 315 7.85 30.21 4.85
N PRO A 316 8.21 31.47 4.51
CA PRO A 316 8.88 31.82 3.25
C PRO A 316 10.30 31.26 3.10
N GLU A 317 10.94 30.82 4.18
CA GLU A 317 12.26 30.19 4.19
C GLU A 317 12.25 28.81 3.53
N ASN A 318 11.08 28.16 3.44
CA ASN A 318 10.97 26.81 2.89
C ASN A 318 10.85 26.81 1.35
N PRO A 319 11.33 25.76 0.67
CA PRO A 319 11.18 25.58 -0.77
C PRO A 319 9.72 25.68 -1.25
N LEU A 320 9.49 26.42 -2.34
CA LEU A 320 8.15 26.66 -2.89
C LEU A 320 7.35 25.37 -3.13
N TRP A 321 8.00 24.31 -3.61
CA TRP A 321 7.32 23.03 -3.87
C TRP A 321 6.78 22.39 -2.59
N GLN A 322 7.43 22.55 -1.43
CA GLN A 322 6.94 22.07 -0.14
C GLN A 322 5.75 22.90 0.35
N ARG A 323 5.82 24.22 0.14
CA ARG A 323 4.73 25.15 0.43
C ARG A 323 3.48 24.78 -0.37
N VAL A 324 3.65 24.46 -1.66
CA VAL A 324 2.56 23.99 -2.54
C VAL A 324 1.97 22.67 -2.06
N LEU A 325 2.81 21.68 -1.70
CA LEU A 325 2.32 20.41 -1.15
C LEU A 325 1.53 20.63 0.15
N SER A 326 2.01 21.50 1.05
CA SER A 326 1.30 21.82 2.30
C SER A 326 -0.05 22.51 2.02
N MET A 327 -0.08 23.43 1.06
CA MET A 327 -1.34 24.06 0.61
C MET A 327 -2.31 23.08 -0.03
N GLU A 328 -1.84 22.04 -0.71
CA GLU A 328 -2.70 20.98 -1.24
C GLU A 328 -3.43 20.23 -0.11
N ILE A 329 -2.73 19.93 0.99
CA ILE A 329 -3.31 19.32 2.19
C ILE A 329 -4.37 20.23 2.79
N PHE A 330 -4.04 21.51 3.01
CA PHE A 330 -4.98 22.48 3.57
C PHE A 330 -6.18 22.72 2.67
N ARG A 331 -6.01 22.73 1.34
CA ARG A 331 -7.12 22.76 0.39
C ARG A 331 -8.03 21.54 0.57
N GLY A 332 -7.46 20.35 0.76
CA GLY A 332 -8.21 19.13 1.04
C GLY A 332 -9.00 19.20 2.35
N VAL A 333 -8.37 19.74 3.40
CA VAL A 333 -8.99 19.95 4.72
C VAL A 333 -10.13 20.97 4.65
N CYS A 334 -9.89 22.14 4.06
CA CYS A 334 -10.91 23.19 3.91
C CYS A 334 -12.03 22.81 2.93
N GLY A 335 -11.78 21.87 2.02
CA GLY A 335 -12.79 21.31 1.13
C GLY A 335 -13.80 20.39 1.80
N ASP A 336 -13.52 19.93 3.04
CA ASP A 336 -14.41 19.10 3.84
C ASP A 336 -14.90 19.86 5.09
N PRO A 337 -16.13 20.41 5.08
CA PRO A 337 -16.64 21.20 6.19
C PRO A 337 -16.75 20.43 7.52
N LEU A 338 -16.97 19.12 7.46
CA LEU A 338 -17.08 18.29 8.67
C LEU A 338 -15.71 18.12 9.31
N LEU A 339 -14.68 17.85 8.50
CA LEU A 339 -13.31 17.75 8.98
C LEU A 339 -12.83 19.07 9.59
N LEU A 340 -13.12 20.19 8.95
CA LEU A 340 -12.75 21.52 9.45
C LEU A 340 -13.40 21.82 10.82
N ARG A 341 -14.68 21.48 10.98
CA ARG A 341 -15.40 21.62 12.25
C ARG A 341 -14.81 20.71 13.33
N SER A 342 -14.44 19.47 12.97
CA SER A 342 -13.78 18.54 13.90
C SER A 342 -12.44 19.07 14.36
N ILE A 343 -11.60 19.60 13.46
CA ILE A 343 -10.30 20.21 13.80
C ILE A 343 -10.50 21.36 14.80
N PHE A 344 -11.43 22.29 14.54
CA PHE A 344 -11.73 23.37 15.49
C PHE A 344 -12.21 22.84 16.85
N ALA A 345 -13.06 21.81 16.86
CA ALA A 345 -13.58 21.23 18.09
C ALA A 345 -12.53 20.48 18.91
N TRP A 346 -11.59 19.80 18.25
CA TRP A 346 -10.52 19.06 18.92
C TRP A 346 -9.42 19.95 19.47
N TYR A 347 -9.10 21.07 18.78
CA TYR A 347 -7.96 21.91 19.15
C TYR A 347 -8.42 23.27 19.71
N ASP A 348 -8.83 24.22 18.88
CA ASP A 348 -9.10 25.61 19.27
C ASP A 348 -10.26 25.79 20.28
N ARG A 349 -11.18 24.83 20.36
CA ARG A 349 -12.26 24.85 21.38
C ARG A 349 -11.77 24.43 22.77
N GLN A 350 -10.63 23.74 22.87
CA GLN A 350 -10.11 23.25 24.14
C GLN A 350 -9.15 24.26 24.77
N ASP A 351 -9.39 24.64 26.03
CA ASP A 351 -8.61 25.68 26.73
C ASP A 351 -7.11 25.34 26.90
N ARG A 352 -6.71 24.06 26.76
CA ARG A 352 -5.33 23.58 26.98
C ARG A 352 -4.64 23.07 25.71
N SER A 353 -5.28 23.16 24.55
CA SER A 353 -4.73 22.70 23.27
C SER A 353 -4.09 23.85 22.49
N THR A 354 -3.27 23.55 21.49
CA THR A 354 -2.84 24.57 20.53
C THR A 354 -4.03 25.04 19.67
N ASN A 355 -3.91 26.25 19.12
CA ASN A 355 -4.94 26.85 18.27
C ASN A 355 -4.65 26.57 16.80
N VAL A 356 -4.71 25.31 16.40
CA VAL A 356 -4.34 24.85 15.04
C VAL A 356 -5.13 25.57 13.95
N PHE A 357 -6.43 25.77 14.14
CA PHE A 357 -7.27 26.47 13.17
C PHE A 357 -6.88 27.95 13.06
N ARG A 358 -6.69 28.64 14.20
CA ARG A 358 -6.17 30.02 14.20
C ARG A 358 -4.82 30.13 13.49
N ASP A 359 -3.91 29.21 13.76
CA ASP A 359 -2.56 29.21 13.19
C ASP A 359 -2.62 29.00 11.67
N MET A 360 -3.48 28.09 11.22
CA MET A 360 -3.76 27.85 9.81
C MET A 360 -4.32 29.10 9.10
N ILE A 361 -5.34 29.74 9.66
CA ILE A 361 -5.90 30.99 9.10
C ILE A 361 -4.85 32.11 9.08
N SER A 362 -4.05 32.22 10.13
CA SER A 362 -2.96 33.21 10.21
C SER A 362 -1.90 32.97 9.13
N ALA A 363 -1.55 31.71 8.89
CA ALA A 363 -0.61 31.33 7.83
C ALA A 363 -1.16 31.64 6.43
N PHE A 364 -2.45 31.39 6.17
CA PHE A 364 -3.07 31.78 4.89
C PHE A 364 -3.06 33.30 4.69
N GLY A 365 -3.34 34.06 5.75
CA GLY A 365 -3.26 35.52 5.71
C GLY A 365 -1.87 36.04 5.36
N LYS A 366 -0.82 35.47 5.98
CA LYS A 366 0.58 35.78 5.64
C LYS A 366 0.88 35.43 4.17
N LEU A 367 0.53 34.22 3.74
CA LEU A 367 0.77 33.74 2.38
C LEU A 367 0.10 34.63 1.32
N ALA A 368 -1.13 35.08 1.57
CA ALA A 368 -1.85 36.00 0.69
C ALA A 368 -1.21 37.39 0.62
N ALA A 369 -0.58 37.85 1.72
CA ALA A 369 0.08 39.14 1.82
C ALA A 369 1.51 39.17 1.25
N GLU A 370 2.16 38.02 1.00
CA GLU A 370 3.54 37.96 0.49
C GLU A 370 3.69 38.53 -0.92
N ARG A 371 2.70 38.33 -1.79
CA ARG A 371 2.72 38.82 -3.18
C ARG A 371 1.33 39.34 -3.61
N PRO A 372 0.89 40.49 -3.07
CA PRO A 372 -0.45 41.02 -3.33
C PRO A 372 -0.68 41.30 -4.82
N GLN A 373 0.37 41.58 -5.59
CA GLN A 373 0.31 41.85 -7.03
C GLN A 373 -0.12 40.63 -7.88
N LEU A 374 0.10 39.39 -7.41
CA LEU A 374 -0.29 38.16 -8.13
C LEU A 374 -1.74 37.72 -7.89
N VAL A 375 -2.36 38.21 -6.81
CA VAL A 375 -3.74 37.85 -6.41
C VAL A 375 -4.79 38.74 -7.10
N GLY A 376 -4.37 39.59 -8.03
CA GLY A 376 -5.27 40.51 -8.73
C GLY A 376 -5.57 41.79 -7.93
N ALA A 377 -4.79 42.09 -6.88
CA ALA A 377 -4.76 43.44 -6.33
C ALA A 377 -3.98 44.34 -7.29
N THR A 378 -4.66 44.78 -8.36
CA THR A 378 -4.25 45.97 -9.09
C THR A 378 -4.07 47.09 -8.06
N GLN A 379 -2.93 47.77 -8.14
CA GLN A 379 -2.71 49.03 -7.45
C GLN A 379 -3.76 50.03 -7.94
N GLY A 380 -4.90 50.09 -7.26
CA GLY A 380 -6.05 50.90 -7.68
C GLY A 380 -7.12 50.87 -6.60
N GLY A 381 -6.79 51.35 -5.41
CA GLY A 381 -7.72 51.30 -4.27
C GLY A 381 -7.18 51.89 -2.98
N ARG A 382 -6.41 52.98 -3.06
CA ARG A 382 -6.21 53.91 -1.96
C ARG A 382 -6.43 55.33 -2.48
N GLU A 383 -7.63 55.57 -2.99
CA GLU A 383 -8.18 56.93 -2.89
C GLU A 383 -8.86 57.01 -1.53
N SER A 384 -8.23 57.80 -0.66
CA SER A 384 -8.76 58.19 0.64
C SER A 384 -10.18 58.72 0.47
N LEU A 385 -11.16 58.06 1.11
CA LEU A 385 -12.44 58.67 1.43
C LEU A 385 -12.20 59.68 2.56
N ASP A 386 -11.72 60.86 2.18
CA ASP A 386 -11.64 62.00 3.09
C ASP A 386 -13.00 62.71 3.10
N TYR A 387 -13.68 62.63 4.24
CA TYR A 387 -14.97 63.27 4.49
C TYR A 387 -14.70 64.58 5.24
N GLY A 388 -14.79 65.73 4.57
CA GLY A 388 -14.58 67.01 5.28
C GLY A 388 -14.53 68.30 4.47
N THR A 389 -15.72 68.88 4.25
CA THR A 389 -16.02 70.33 4.37
C THR A 389 -15.27 71.37 3.52
N GLY A 390 -15.93 71.84 2.45
CA GLY A 390 -16.37 73.23 2.27
C GLY A 390 -15.35 74.39 2.24
N GLY A 391 -15.16 74.98 1.06
CA GLY A 391 -14.68 76.36 0.89
C GLY A 391 -14.48 76.73 -0.59
N PRO A 392 -15.05 77.84 -1.11
CA PRO A 392 -14.96 78.20 -2.53
C PRO A 392 -13.76 79.14 -2.79
N GLY A 393 -13.02 78.89 -3.87
CA GLY A 393 -11.94 79.79 -4.28
C GLY A 393 -11.23 79.41 -5.57
N GLY A 394 -11.72 79.95 -6.69
CA GLY A 394 -10.93 80.65 -7.72
C GLY A 394 -9.83 79.93 -8.52
N THR A 395 -9.96 80.13 -9.84
CA THR A 395 -8.90 80.38 -10.86
C THR A 395 -8.23 79.20 -11.62
N GLN A 396 -8.73 79.02 -12.86
CA GLN A 396 -8.01 78.99 -14.16
C GLN A 396 -6.62 78.33 -14.29
N GLY A 397 -6.48 77.46 -15.30
CA GLY A 397 -5.24 77.43 -16.09
C GLY A 397 -4.90 76.15 -16.84
N TYR A 398 -5.18 76.16 -18.15
CA TYR A 398 -4.41 75.58 -19.26
C TYR A 398 -4.39 74.07 -19.57
N TYR A 399 -4.97 73.79 -20.74
CA TYR A 399 -4.68 72.70 -21.69
C TYR A 399 -3.20 72.67 -22.11
N GLN A 400 -2.64 71.48 -22.30
CA GLN A 400 -1.77 71.21 -23.46
C GLN A 400 -1.79 69.72 -23.86
N HIS A 401 -2.16 69.50 -25.12
CA HIS A 401 -2.07 68.29 -25.93
C HIS A 401 -0.62 67.83 -26.17
N TYR A 402 -0.41 66.53 -26.41
CA TYR A 402 0.41 65.86 -27.48
C TYR A 402 0.36 64.33 -27.20
N ALA A 403 -0.37 63.48 -27.93
CA ALA A 403 -0.06 62.85 -29.23
C ALA A 403 1.42 62.42 -29.35
N GLY A 404 1.82 61.18 -29.58
CA GLY A 404 1.14 59.91 -29.86
C GLY A 404 2.18 58.84 -30.28
N ALA A 405 1.67 57.62 -30.52
CA ALA A 405 2.22 56.55 -31.37
C ALA A 405 3.53 55.84 -30.99
N GLY A 406 3.50 54.50 -31.01
CA GLY A 406 4.69 53.68 -31.32
C GLY A 406 4.82 52.32 -30.63
N GLU A 407 3.87 51.40 -30.84
CA GLU A 407 4.21 49.98 -30.99
C GLU A 407 4.56 49.72 -32.49
N PRO A 408 5.23 48.62 -32.92
CA PRO A 408 5.23 47.29 -32.27
C PRO A 408 6.55 46.49 -32.29
N GLY A 409 6.56 45.39 -31.53
CA GLY A 409 7.05 44.09 -32.05
C GLY A 409 8.39 43.58 -31.52
N LEU A 410 8.32 42.61 -30.60
CA LEU A 410 8.80 41.23 -30.79
C LEU A 410 8.28 40.32 -29.66
#